data_AF-A0A9P3LRT2-F1
#
_entry.id   AF-A0A9P3LRT2-F1
#
_cell.length_a   1.000
_cell.length_b   1.000
_cell.length_c   1.000
_cell.angle_alpha   90.00
_cell.angle_beta   90.00
_cell.angle_gamma   90.00
#
_symmetry.space_group_name_H-M   'P 1'
#
loop_
_entity.id
_entity.type
_entity.pdbx_description
1 polymer ?
#
loop_
_entity_poly.entity_id
_entity_poly.type
_entity_poly.pdbx_seq_one_letter_code
_entity_poly.pdbx_strand_id
1 'polypeptide(L)'
;MVVSGGAPGIGKTRFGKDLFTYLEETWIPPEWTELNVLFEYLRMDFGNGIGLDKVDVMIDNPDVVFGHRIAYCFFIEKKDSTPSYYGSDGKRVSFGFVSTPLLSFKSVLEIAGYYSGKYNAEKYDCDANRWKHCRHFLQLLMDTGGLPRALELLFGVCFQFGGDGEGFFRDIYKQNFDAIFERTKIGLERRYKIYKSVQANRKLALMLLYISTIGHPVERKTLMDPDDQHSTIASLEQDTHIILDACDHSGTLFTVKMPLFFVCLYNDVLQLVDLELQDALRERHGMHWRDWEMFVAYFEVFRSNLLLDLGHQTANLSELYSGAFGTQATIDLEVKLRRLSVREAKEQFPCQTLTDRGTAQPIHWERGDNVIVNGKSDACGGVFIVRETVQGNMIIDSNLVEFTPDNLLVEHRKNLDSSGRVNLNPVFRLSLKPYRHITLVFTTQPFDVEDMERDTLVVSMNNFKDYFGPIFAPHASFALALGNPNFQSEPG
;
A
#
# COMPACT_ATOMS: atom_id res chain seq x y z
N MET A 1 -21.16 -2.11 -18.33
CA MET A 1 -19.93 -2.85 -18.72
C MET A 1 -18.75 -2.04 -18.18
N VAL A 2 -18.07 -2.54 -17.14
CA VAL A 2 -17.00 -1.81 -16.43
C VAL A 2 -15.66 -2.30 -16.99
N VAL A 3 -14.84 -1.41 -17.54
CA VAL A 3 -13.53 -1.73 -18.13
C VAL A 3 -12.50 -0.74 -17.61
N SER A 4 -11.46 -1.23 -16.93
CA SER A 4 -10.37 -0.41 -16.37
C SER A 4 -9.32 -0.11 -17.43
N GLY A 5 -8.98 1.17 -17.59
CA GLY A 5 -7.85 1.65 -18.40
C GLY A 5 -6.50 1.33 -17.74
N GLY A 6 -5.51 0.98 -18.55
CA GLY A 6 -4.13 0.81 -18.14
C GLY A 6 -3.19 1.05 -19.32
N ALA A 7 -1.96 1.46 -18.98
CA ALA A 7 -0.89 1.87 -19.88
C ALA A 7 -0.54 0.83 -20.98
N PRO A 8 0.14 1.26 -22.07
CA PRO A 8 0.15 0.57 -23.37
C PRO A 8 0.79 -0.81 -23.31
N GLY A 9 0.01 -1.86 -23.61
CA GLY A 9 0.61 -3.12 -23.99
C GLY A 9 -0.31 -4.34 -24.05
N ILE A 10 -1.18 -4.60 -23.07
CA ILE A 10 -1.68 -5.97 -22.91
C ILE A 10 -3.15 -6.03 -22.45
N GLY A 11 -4.05 -6.00 -23.44
CA GLY A 11 -5.51 -6.15 -23.30
C GLY A 11 -6.30 -5.82 -24.58
N LYS A 12 -5.68 -5.09 -25.52
CA LYS A 12 -6.33 -4.50 -26.70
C LYS A 12 -6.84 -5.52 -27.74
N THR A 13 -6.33 -6.75 -27.76
CA THR A 13 -6.60 -7.72 -28.84
C THR A 13 -7.82 -8.62 -28.63
N ARG A 14 -8.33 -8.84 -27.41
CA ARG A 14 -9.47 -9.78 -27.23
C ARG A 14 -10.82 -9.09 -27.33
N PHE A 15 -11.01 -7.95 -26.67
CA PHE A 15 -12.24 -7.16 -26.82
C PHE A 15 -12.35 -6.56 -28.23
N GLY A 16 -11.23 -6.12 -28.83
CA GLY A 16 -11.18 -5.71 -30.24
C GLY A 16 -11.55 -6.85 -31.18
N LYS A 17 -11.17 -8.10 -30.87
CA LYS A 17 -11.52 -9.29 -31.67
C LYS A 17 -12.96 -9.75 -31.48
N ASP A 18 -13.50 -9.68 -30.26
CA ASP A 18 -14.90 -10.03 -29.99
C ASP A 18 -15.86 -8.98 -30.56
N LEU A 19 -15.50 -7.69 -30.50
CA LEU A 19 -16.21 -6.60 -31.19
C LEU A 19 -16.09 -6.70 -32.71
N PHE A 20 -14.91 -7.09 -33.22
CA PHE A 20 -14.68 -7.38 -34.65
C PHE A 20 -15.58 -8.52 -35.14
N THR A 21 -15.61 -9.67 -34.45
CA THR A 21 -16.49 -10.80 -34.82
C THR A 21 -17.95 -10.39 -34.81
N TYR A 22 -18.38 -9.60 -33.82
CA TYR A 22 -19.76 -9.10 -33.75
C TYR A 22 -20.11 -8.16 -34.91
N LEU A 23 -19.22 -7.22 -35.27
CA LEU A 23 -19.43 -6.30 -36.39
C LEU A 23 -19.35 -7.00 -37.75
N GLU A 24 -18.47 -7.98 -37.91
CA GLU A 24 -18.36 -8.82 -39.12
C GLU A 24 -19.61 -9.68 -39.33
N GLU A 25 -20.24 -10.16 -38.26
CA GLU A 25 -21.48 -10.95 -38.30
C GLU A 25 -22.75 -10.11 -38.48
N THR A 26 -22.74 -8.83 -38.09
CA THR A 26 -23.96 -7.98 -38.04
C THR A 26 -23.96 -6.78 -38.96
N TRP A 27 -22.81 -6.38 -39.53
CA TRP A 27 -22.70 -5.16 -40.34
C TRP A 27 -21.62 -5.27 -41.42
N ILE A 28 -22.04 -5.49 -42.67
CA ILE A 28 -21.16 -5.38 -43.85
C ILE A 28 -21.72 -4.30 -44.78
N PRO A 29 -21.21 -3.06 -44.73
CA PRO A 29 -21.47 -2.08 -45.79
C PRO A 29 -20.82 -2.57 -47.09
N PRO A 30 -21.53 -2.53 -48.24
CA PRO A 30 -21.05 -3.07 -49.50
C PRO A 30 -19.82 -2.35 -50.08
N GLU A 31 -19.41 -1.21 -49.52
CA GLU A 31 -18.26 -0.41 -49.95
C GLU A 31 -16.94 -0.82 -49.26
N TRP A 32 -17.01 -1.65 -48.21
CA TRP A 32 -15.85 -2.04 -47.38
C TRP A 32 -15.27 -3.41 -47.74
N THR A 33 -15.86 -4.11 -48.71
CA THR A 33 -15.40 -5.41 -49.21
C THR A 33 -14.13 -5.35 -50.05
N GLU A 34 -13.78 -4.18 -50.59
CA GLU A 34 -12.57 -3.98 -51.41
C GLU A 34 -11.41 -3.29 -50.65
N LEU A 35 -11.68 -2.72 -49.48
CA LEU A 35 -10.68 -2.10 -48.63
C LEU A 35 -10.43 -3.02 -47.43
N ASN A 36 -9.26 -3.65 -47.41
CA ASN A 36 -8.75 -4.38 -46.25
C ASN A 36 -8.46 -3.38 -45.10
N VAL A 37 -9.51 -2.87 -44.46
CA VAL A 37 -9.41 -1.89 -43.37
C VAL A 37 -9.00 -2.65 -42.10
N LEU A 38 -7.72 -2.53 -41.75
CA LEU A 38 -7.15 -3.08 -40.52
C LEU A 38 -7.58 -2.21 -39.32
N PHE A 39 -8.67 -2.60 -38.67
CA PHE A 39 -9.17 -2.01 -37.41
C PHE A 39 -8.25 -2.25 -36.20
N GLU A 40 -7.18 -3.04 -36.36
CA GLU A 40 -6.21 -3.40 -35.30
C GLU A 40 -5.56 -2.19 -34.61
N TYR A 41 -5.67 -1.01 -35.21
CA TYR A 41 -5.06 0.22 -34.74
C TYR A 41 -6.04 1.26 -34.21
N LEU A 42 -7.28 0.89 -33.82
CA LEU A 42 -8.21 1.80 -33.11
C LEU A 42 -8.06 1.73 -31.55
N ARG A 43 -6.95 2.26 -31.00
CA ARG A 43 -6.75 2.87 -29.64
C ARG A 43 -7.86 3.87 -29.19
N MET A 44 -9.00 3.38 -28.75
CA MET A 44 -9.90 4.20 -27.91
C MET A 44 -9.25 4.40 -26.54
N ASP A 45 -8.56 5.53 -26.34
CA ASP A 45 -8.30 6.05 -24.99
C ASP A 45 -9.63 6.65 -24.48
N PHE A 46 -9.83 6.77 -23.17
CA PHE A 46 -10.97 7.50 -22.60
C PHE A 46 -10.43 8.79 -21.96
N GLY A 47 -10.21 9.82 -22.78
CA GLY A 47 -9.67 11.17 -22.45
C GLY A 47 -10.37 12.33 -23.22
N ASN A 48 -10.31 13.57 -22.70
CA ASN A 48 -11.45 14.53 -22.71
C ASN A 48 -11.41 15.61 -23.81
N GLY A 49 -11.92 15.31 -25.04
CA GLY A 49 -12.64 16.28 -25.90
C GLY A 49 -12.05 16.82 -27.24
N ILE A 50 -12.84 16.90 -28.38
CA ILE A 50 -12.79 17.88 -29.56
C ILE A 50 -14.13 18.00 -30.40
N GLY A 51 -14.50 19.20 -30.94
CA GLY A 51 -15.81 19.55 -31.58
C GLY A 51 -15.90 19.64 -33.12
N LEU A 52 -17.11 19.87 -33.67
CA LEU A 52 -17.51 19.62 -35.08
C LEU A 52 -17.29 20.77 -36.08
N ASP A 53 -16.92 20.43 -37.32
CA ASP A 53 -16.75 21.37 -38.46
C ASP A 53 -17.62 21.04 -39.69
N LYS A 54 -17.47 21.84 -40.76
CA LYS A 54 -18.36 21.83 -41.95
C LYS A 54 -18.31 20.54 -42.77
N VAL A 55 -17.31 19.68 -42.61
CA VAL A 55 -17.24 18.37 -43.26
C VAL A 55 -18.16 17.37 -42.54
N ASP A 56 -18.29 17.49 -41.22
CA ASP A 56 -19.12 16.62 -40.39
C ASP A 56 -20.64 16.79 -40.63
N VAL A 57 -21.04 17.92 -41.22
CA VAL A 57 -22.45 18.25 -41.53
C VAL A 57 -22.93 17.61 -42.84
N MET A 58 -22.03 17.09 -43.68
CA MET A 58 -22.37 16.46 -44.96
C MET A 58 -22.41 14.92 -44.91
N ILE A 59 -22.25 14.33 -43.71
CA ILE A 59 -22.28 12.87 -43.51
C ILE A 59 -23.64 12.51 -42.87
N ASP A 60 -24.51 11.85 -43.62
CA ASP A 60 -25.92 11.60 -43.26
C ASP A 60 -26.11 10.57 -42.12
N ASN A 61 -25.04 9.90 -41.68
CA ASN A 61 -25.08 8.88 -40.63
C ASN A 61 -24.29 9.31 -39.38
N PRO A 62 -24.98 9.65 -38.26
CA PRO A 62 -24.37 10.09 -37.01
C PRO A 62 -23.35 9.11 -36.42
N ASP A 63 -23.55 7.80 -36.59
CA ASP A 63 -22.70 6.78 -35.96
C ASP A 63 -21.30 6.69 -36.59
N VAL A 64 -21.21 7.03 -37.88
CA VAL A 64 -19.95 7.05 -38.66
C VAL A 64 -19.11 8.27 -38.30
N VAL A 65 -19.76 9.42 -38.09
CA VAL A 65 -19.13 10.65 -37.59
C VAL A 65 -18.60 10.43 -36.17
N PHE A 66 -19.35 9.71 -35.32
CA PHE A 66 -18.93 9.31 -33.98
C PHE A 66 -17.69 8.39 -34.00
N GLY A 67 -17.68 7.37 -34.86
CA GLY A 67 -16.54 6.44 -34.99
C GLY A 67 -15.24 7.13 -35.43
N HIS A 68 -15.32 8.02 -36.42
CA HIS A 68 -14.16 8.75 -36.94
C HIS A 68 -13.59 9.77 -35.93
N ARG A 69 -14.42 10.32 -35.05
CA ARG A 69 -13.98 11.29 -34.03
C ARG A 69 -13.26 10.66 -32.86
N ILE A 70 -13.73 9.50 -32.41
CA ILE A 70 -13.00 8.68 -31.45
C ILE A 70 -11.63 8.30 -32.06
N ALA A 71 -11.59 7.98 -33.36
CA ALA A 71 -10.36 7.68 -34.07
C ALA A 71 -9.40 8.87 -34.28
N TYR A 72 -9.91 10.11 -34.33
CA TYR A 72 -9.08 11.29 -34.56
C TYR A 72 -8.58 11.93 -33.25
N CYS A 73 -9.46 12.11 -32.26
CA CYS A 73 -9.13 12.66 -30.93
C CYS A 73 -8.07 11.84 -30.20
N PHE A 74 -8.14 10.51 -30.27
CA PHE A 74 -7.27 9.66 -29.46
C PHE A 74 -5.91 9.36 -30.09
N PHE A 75 -5.71 9.71 -31.35
CA PHE A 75 -4.60 9.18 -32.13
C PHE A 75 -3.80 10.24 -32.86
N ILE A 76 -4.43 11.35 -33.25
CA ILE A 76 -3.85 12.28 -34.21
C ILE A 76 -3.55 13.65 -33.59
N GLU A 77 -4.45 14.29 -32.84
CA GLU A 77 -4.21 15.64 -32.30
C GLU A 77 -4.15 15.71 -30.77
N LYS A 78 -2.93 15.89 -30.25
CA LYS A 78 -2.66 16.25 -28.84
C LYS A 78 -3.15 17.68 -28.51
N LYS A 79 -4.45 17.94 -28.29
CA LYS A 79 -4.91 19.21 -27.68
C LYS A 79 -6.19 19.10 -26.85
N ASP A 80 -6.13 19.70 -25.66
CA ASP A 80 -7.19 19.84 -24.65
C ASP A 80 -8.33 20.78 -25.11
N SER A 81 -9.54 20.28 -25.41
CA SER A 81 -10.83 20.96 -25.09
C SER A 81 -12.09 20.20 -25.54
N THR A 82 -13.09 20.12 -24.65
CA THR A 82 -14.35 19.37 -24.81
C THR A 82 -15.37 19.98 -25.78
N PRO A 83 -16.04 19.15 -26.60
CA PRO A 83 -17.10 19.60 -27.49
C PRO A 83 -18.49 19.30 -26.99
N SER A 84 -19.46 20.03 -27.53
CA SER A 84 -20.87 19.69 -27.46
C SER A 84 -21.48 19.62 -28.85
N TYR A 85 -22.29 18.59 -29.12
CA TYR A 85 -23.03 18.43 -30.38
C TYR A 85 -24.55 18.55 -30.17
N TYR A 86 -25.32 18.71 -31.24
CA TYR A 86 -26.78 18.63 -31.25
C TYR A 86 -27.18 17.47 -32.18
N GLY A 87 -27.93 16.49 -31.67
CA GLY A 87 -28.45 15.38 -32.44
C GLY A 87 -29.51 15.81 -33.47
N SER A 88 -29.87 14.91 -34.38
CA SER A 88 -30.86 15.13 -35.45
C SER A 88 -32.28 15.43 -34.95
N ASP A 89 -32.56 15.19 -33.67
CA ASP A 89 -33.79 15.57 -32.96
C ASP A 89 -33.72 16.94 -32.26
N GLY A 90 -32.64 17.70 -32.48
CA GLY A 90 -32.40 19.02 -31.88
C GLY A 90 -31.92 18.98 -30.42
N LYS A 91 -31.65 17.79 -29.85
CA LYS A 91 -31.17 17.68 -28.46
C LYS A 91 -29.65 17.74 -28.39
N ARG A 92 -29.14 18.56 -27.47
CA ARG A 92 -27.69 18.69 -27.22
C ARG A 92 -27.16 17.40 -26.60
N VAL A 93 -26.24 16.72 -27.30
CA VAL A 93 -25.49 15.58 -26.79
C VAL A 93 -24.13 16.09 -26.32
N SER A 94 -23.87 15.95 -25.02
CA SER A 94 -22.58 16.26 -24.41
C SER A 94 -21.86 14.96 -24.04
N PHE A 95 -20.59 14.87 -24.39
CA PHE A 95 -19.73 13.78 -23.92
C PHE A 95 -19.12 14.21 -22.59
N GLY A 96 -19.32 13.37 -21.58
CA GLY A 96 -18.76 13.54 -20.26
C GLY A 96 -17.80 12.42 -19.96
N PHE A 97 -16.86 12.70 -19.06
CA PHE A 97 -15.95 11.68 -18.58
C PHE A 97 -16.64 10.84 -17.56
N VAL A 98 -16.70 9.55 -17.83
CA VAL A 98 -17.10 8.60 -16.82
C VAL A 98 -15.84 8.28 -16.04
N SER A 99 -15.73 8.85 -14.85
CA SER A 99 -14.73 8.40 -13.89
C SER A 99 -14.94 6.92 -13.61
N THR A 100 -13.89 6.12 -13.78
CA THR A 100 -13.88 4.69 -13.41
C THR A 100 -13.05 4.53 -12.15
N PRO A 101 -13.66 4.67 -10.95
CA PRO A 101 -12.93 4.55 -9.70
C PRO A 101 -12.44 3.11 -9.47
N LEU A 102 -11.52 2.97 -8.51
CA LEU A 102 -11.20 1.67 -7.93
C LEU A 102 -12.43 1.00 -7.33
N LEU A 103 -12.41 -0.33 -7.27
CA LEU A 103 -13.44 -1.08 -6.58
C LEU A 103 -13.36 -0.79 -5.09
N SER A 104 -14.50 -0.45 -4.49
CA SER A 104 -14.60 -0.46 -3.03
C SER A 104 -14.35 -1.86 -2.50
N PHE A 105 -13.85 -2.00 -1.26
CA PHE A 105 -13.66 -3.33 -0.68
C PHE A 105 -14.98 -4.12 -0.59
N LYS A 106 -16.12 -3.44 -0.39
CA LYS A 106 -17.44 -4.06 -0.48
C LYS A 106 -17.67 -4.71 -1.86
N SER A 107 -17.37 -3.99 -2.94
CA SER A 107 -17.48 -4.51 -4.31
C SER A 107 -16.52 -5.68 -4.56
N VAL A 108 -15.30 -5.62 -4.01
CA VAL A 108 -14.35 -6.75 -4.05
C VAL A 108 -14.93 -7.99 -3.37
N LEU A 109 -15.54 -7.84 -2.19
CA LEU A 109 -16.21 -8.92 -1.46
C LEU A 109 -17.44 -9.47 -2.19
N GLU A 110 -18.19 -8.63 -2.89
CA GLU A 110 -19.32 -9.05 -3.73
C GLU A 110 -18.86 -9.90 -4.93
N ILE A 111 -17.76 -9.51 -5.57
CA ILE A 111 -17.13 -10.29 -6.66
C ILE A 111 -16.62 -11.64 -6.11
N ALA A 112 -15.97 -11.64 -4.95
CA ALA A 112 -15.57 -12.88 -4.28
C ALA A 112 -16.79 -13.76 -3.94
N GLY A 113 -17.88 -13.14 -3.50
CA GLY A 113 -19.16 -13.80 -3.25
C GLY A 113 -19.78 -14.44 -4.50
N TYR A 114 -19.71 -13.76 -5.65
CA TYR A 114 -20.13 -14.31 -6.93
C TYR A 114 -19.36 -15.59 -7.28
N TYR A 115 -18.02 -15.57 -7.21
CA TYR A 115 -17.21 -16.75 -7.50
C TYR A 115 -17.45 -17.86 -6.47
N SER A 116 -17.58 -17.52 -5.19
CA SER A 116 -17.94 -18.47 -4.14
C SER A 116 -19.27 -19.16 -4.42
N GLY A 117 -20.29 -18.44 -4.89
CA GLY A 117 -21.57 -19.04 -5.28
C GLY A 117 -21.45 -19.90 -6.53
N LYS A 118 -20.73 -19.41 -7.55
CA LYS A 118 -20.47 -20.14 -8.80
C LYS A 118 -19.77 -21.49 -8.58
N TYR A 119 -18.87 -21.55 -7.60
CA TYR A 119 -18.09 -22.75 -7.28
C TYR A 119 -18.60 -23.50 -6.05
N ASN A 120 -19.85 -23.26 -5.63
CA ASN A 120 -20.48 -23.96 -4.50
C ASN A 120 -19.59 -24.01 -3.23
N ALA A 121 -18.95 -22.90 -2.88
CA ALA A 121 -18.06 -22.82 -1.75
C ALA A 121 -18.75 -23.30 -0.45
N GLU A 122 -17.99 -24.00 0.39
CA GLU A 122 -18.51 -24.53 1.64
C GLU A 122 -19.02 -23.45 2.59
N LYS A 123 -20.09 -23.79 3.31
CA LYS A 123 -20.72 -22.97 4.34
C LYS A 123 -20.59 -23.63 5.71
N TYR A 124 -20.76 -22.84 6.76
CA TYR A 124 -21.04 -23.35 8.10
C TYR A 124 -22.52 -23.75 8.22
N ASP A 125 -22.87 -24.47 9.29
CA ASP A 125 -24.25 -24.87 9.58
C ASP A 125 -25.21 -23.68 9.73
N CYS A 126 -24.66 -22.49 10.04
CA CYS A 126 -25.40 -21.23 10.07
C CYS A 126 -25.52 -20.54 8.70
N ASP A 127 -25.30 -21.26 7.60
CA ASP A 127 -25.31 -20.79 6.21
C ASP A 127 -24.28 -19.69 5.86
N ALA A 128 -23.36 -19.39 6.78
CA ALA A 128 -22.29 -18.43 6.53
C ALA A 128 -21.17 -19.06 5.66
N ASN A 129 -20.75 -18.36 4.60
CA ASN A 129 -19.65 -18.80 3.74
C ASN A 129 -18.33 -18.88 4.53
N ARG A 130 -17.64 -20.02 4.47
CA ARG A 130 -16.39 -20.25 5.21
C ARG A 130 -15.29 -19.26 4.80
N TRP A 131 -15.15 -18.96 3.50
CA TRP A 131 -14.11 -18.07 2.99
C TRP A 131 -14.14 -16.67 3.63
N LYS A 132 -15.32 -16.18 4.08
CA LYS A 132 -15.45 -14.88 4.77
C LYS A 132 -14.74 -14.84 6.13
N HIS A 133 -14.30 -15.99 6.64
CA HIS A 133 -13.55 -16.12 7.89
C HIS A 133 -12.09 -16.51 7.64
N CYS A 134 -11.67 -16.61 6.37
CA CYS A 134 -10.27 -16.85 6.02
C CYS A 134 -9.52 -15.51 5.94
N ARG A 135 -8.88 -15.11 7.04
CA ARG A 135 -8.14 -13.84 7.14
C ARG A 135 -7.13 -13.64 6.02
N HIS A 136 -6.32 -14.67 5.72
CA HIS A 136 -5.32 -14.62 4.66
C HIS A 136 -5.93 -14.34 3.28
N PHE A 137 -7.09 -14.91 2.96
CA PHE A 137 -7.77 -14.63 1.71
C PHE A 137 -8.37 -13.22 1.67
N LEU A 138 -8.97 -12.76 2.77
CA LEU A 138 -9.47 -11.39 2.89
C LEU A 138 -8.34 -10.37 2.73
N GLN A 139 -7.17 -10.63 3.32
CA GLN A 139 -5.99 -9.79 3.18
C GLN A 139 -5.55 -9.71 1.71
N LEU A 140 -5.45 -10.84 1.01
CA LEU A 140 -5.12 -10.83 -0.43
C LEU A 140 -6.10 -10.01 -1.27
N LEU A 141 -7.40 -10.08 -0.96
CA LEU A 141 -8.41 -9.25 -1.63
C LEU A 141 -8.18 -7.76 -1.36
N MET A 142 -7.77 -7.38 -0.14
CA MET A 142 -7.41 -6.01 0.20
C MET A 142 -6.11 -5.55 -0.48
N ASP A 143 -5.12 -6.42 -0.59
CA ASP A 143 -3.81 -6.14 -1.19
C ASP A 143 -3.93 -5.72 -2.68
N THR A 144 -5.05 -6.05 -3.32
CA THR A 144 -5.40 -5.57 -4.67
C THR A 144 -5.62 -4.06 -4.74
N GLY A 145 -5.85 -3.39 -3.60
CA GLY A 145 -6.18 -1.97 -3.53
C GLY A 145 -7.47 -1.60 -4.28
N GLY A 146 -8.33 -2.57 -4.59
CA GLY A 146 -9.52 -2.38 -5.43
C GLY A 146 -9.22 -2.31 -6.93
N LEU A 147 -7.98 -2.55 -7.37
CA LEU A 147 -7.61 -2.52 -8.78
C LEU A 147 -8.23 -3.72 -9.50
N PRO A 148 -9.18 -3.54 -10.45
CA PRO A 148 -9.89 -4.65 -11.08
C PRO A 148 -8.95 -5.68 -11.71
N ARG A 149 -7.86 -5.21 -12.32
CA ARG A 149 -6.87 -6.09 -12.98
C ARG A 149 -6.03 -6.90 -11.99
N ALA A 150 -5.72 -6.34 -10.81
CA ALA A 150 -5.06 -7.09 -9.75
C ALA A 150 -6.00 -8.14 -9.17
N LEU A 151 -7.28 -7.79 -8.97
CA LEU A 151 -8.30 -8.72 -8.51
C LEU A 151 -8.54 -9.87 -9.49
N GLU A 152 -8.64 -9.58 -10.79
CA GLU A 152 -8.77 -10.59 -11.84
C GLU A 152 -7.57 -11.56 -11.84
N LEU A 153 -6.35 -11.03 -11.75
CA LEU A 153 -5.14 -11.84 -11.65
C LEU A 153 -5.13 -12.73 -10.42
N LEU A 154 -5.47 -12.16 -9.27
CA LEU A 154 -5.52 -12.87 -8.01
C LEU A 154 -6.47 -14.07 -8.11
N PHE A 155 -7.70 -13.87 -8.59
CA PHE A 155 -8.64 -14.99 -8.79
C PHE A 155 -8.11 -16.02 -9.79
N GLY A 156 -7.52 -15.58 -10.89
CA GLY A 156 -6.90 -16.48 -11.86
C GLY A 156 -5.80 -17.36 -11.23
N VAL A 157 -4.99 -16.81 -10.33
CA VAL A 157 -3.96 -17.54 -9.59
C VAL A 157 -4.58 -18.46 -8.52
N CYS A 158 -5.55 -17.97 -7.74
CA CYS A 158 -6.27 -18.77 -6.74
C CYS A 158 -6.84 -20.05 -7.35
N PHE A 159 -7.52 -19.94 -8.49
CA PHE A 159 -8.15 -21.08 -9.15
C PHE A 159 -7.16 -22.02 -9.84
N GLN A 160 -5.91 -21.60 -10.07
CA GLN A 160 -4.83 -22.49 -10.51
C GLN A 160 -4.27 -23.32 -9.34
N PHE A 161 -4.08 -22.71 -8.16
CA PHE A 161 -3.57 -23.42 -6.98
C PHE A 161 -4.57 -24.45 -6.43
N GLY A 162 -5.86 -24.13 -6.47
CA GLY A 162 -6.92 -25.05 -6.08
C GLY A 162 -7.24 -26.14 -7.12
N GLY A 163 -6.55 -26.17 -8.26
CA GLY A 163 -6.91 -26.99 -9.43
C GLY A 163 -8.07 -26.38 -10.23
N ASP A 164 -9.06 -25.84 -9.55
CA ASP A 164 -10.12 -24.97 -10.05
C ASP A 164 -10.66 -24.06 -8.92
N GLY A 165 -11.79 -23.39 -9.17
CA GLY A 165 -12.44 -22.56 -8.16
C GLY A 165 -13.10 -23.36 -7.03
N GLU A 166 -13.60 -24.57 -7.30
CA GLU A 166 -14.24 -25.42 -6.29
C GLU A 166 -13.20 -25.92 -5.30
N GLY A 167 -12.08 -26.46 -5.79
CA GLY A 167 -10.97 -26.91 -4.97
C GLY A 167 -10.31 -25.78 -4.19
N PHE A 168 -10.22 -24.58 -4.77
CA PHE A 168 -9.72 -23.41 -4.04
C PHE A 168 -10.58 -23.11 -2.79
N PHE A 169 -11.90 -23.01 -2.96
CA PHE A 169 -12.80 -22.68 -1.85
C PHE A 169 -12.99 -23.82 -0.85
N ARG A 170 -12.99 -25.09 -1.30
CA ARG A 170 -13.09 -26.26 -0.43
C ARG A 170 -11.89 -26.36 0.52
N ASP A 171 -10.69 -26.17 0.01
CA ASP A 171 -9.45 -26.24 0.80
C ASP A 171 -8.93 -24.86 1.20
N ILE A 172 -9.81 -23.86 1.35
CA ILE A 172 -9.42 -22.43 1.54
C ILE A 172 -8.40 -22.22 2.67
N TYR A 173 -8.51 -22.93 3.79
CA TYR A 173 -7.59 -22.80 4.92
C TYR A 173 -6.26 -23.55 4.76
N LYS A 174 -6.14 -24.39 3.73
CA LYS A 174 -4.92 -25.14 3.39
C LYS A 174 -4.19 -24.53 2.18
N GLN A 175 -4.73 -23.45 1.61
CA GLN A 175 -4.12 -22.80 0.45
C GLN A 175 -2.76 -22.19 0.82
N ASN A 176 -1.82 -22.26 -0.13
CA ASN A 176 -0.54 -21.60 0.02
C ASN A 176 -0.67 -20.12 -0.40
N PHE A 177 -1.08 -19.28 0.54
CA PHE A 177 -1.30 -17.85 0.29
C PHE A 177 -0.01 -17.12 -0.10
N ASP A 178 1.15 -17.58 0.36
CA ASP A 178 2.45 -17.01 -0.03
C ASP A 178 2.74 -17.22 -1.50
N ALA A 179 2.55 -18.44 -1.97
CA ALA A 179 2.72 -18.76 -3.37
C ALA A 179 1.67 -18.07 -4.25
N ILE A 180 0.44 -17.88 -3.75
CA ILE A 180 -0.61 -17.11 -4.44
C ILE A 180 -0.21 -15.64 -4.57
N PHE A 181 0.26 -15.02 -3.48
CA PHE A 181 0.72 -13.64 -3.49
C PHE A 181 1.85 -13.46 -4.51
N GLU A 182 2.89 -14.30 -4.41
CA GLU A 182 4.07 -14.19 -5.25
C GLU A 182 3.75 -14.38 -6.74
N ARG A 183 2.92 -15.37 -7.09
CA ARG A 183 2.49 -15.55 -8.49
C ARG A 183 1.63 -14.40 -9.00
N THR A 184 0.81 -13.80 -8.14
CA THR A 184 0.02 -12.61 -8.48
C THR A 184 0.94 -11.41 -8.72
N LYS A 185 1.93 -11.19 -7.84
CA LYS A 185 2.98 -10.17 -7.96
C LYS A 185 3.75 -10.30 -9.27
N ILE A 186 4.24 -11.50 -9.60
CA ILE A 186 4.92 -11.82 -10.87
C ILE A 186 3.99 -11.56 -12.07
N GLY A 187 2.71 -11.94 -11.97
CA GLY A 187 1.72 -11.69 -13.00
C GLY A 187 1.50 -10.19 -13.26
N LEU A 188 1.47 -9.39 -12.20
CA LEU A 188 1.37 -7.93 -12.28
C LEU A 188 2.64 -7.32 -12.89
N GLU A 189 3.83 -7.69 -12.44
CA GLU A 189 5.08 -7.21 -13.04
C GLU A 189 5.14 -7.52 -14.54
N ARG A 190 4.79 -8.74 -14.95
CA ARG A 190 4.80 -9.10 -16.37
C ARG A 190 3.87 -8.24 -17.22
N ARG A 191 2.74 -7.79 -16.66
CA ARG A 191 1.74 -6.98 -17.36
C ARG A 191 2.07 -5.49 -17.34
N TYR A 192 2.53 -4.97 -16.21
CA TYR A 192 2.74 -3.55 -15.99
C TYR A 192 4.18 -3.08 -16.20
N LYS A 193 5.15 -4.01 -16.24
CA LYS A 193 6.59 -3.71 -16.39
C LYS A 193 7.08 -2.71 -15.35
N ILE A 194 6.63 -2.87 -14.10
CA ILE A 194 6.89 -1.95 -13.00
C ILE A 194 8.39 -1.86 -12.74
N TYR A 195 9.13 -2.97 -12.77
CA TYR A 195 10.56 -2.96 -12.50
C TYR A 195 11.31 -2.02 -13.45
N LYS A 196 11.06 -2.14 -14.76
CA LYS A 196 11.69 -1.27 -15.77
C LYS A 196 11.31 0.20 -15.54
N SER A 197 10.05 0.47 -15.19
CA SER A 197 9.57 1.82 -14.93
C SER A 197 10.22 2.45 -13.70
N VAL A 198 10.33 1.71 -12.60
CA VAL A 198 10.95 2.16 -11.35
C VAL A 198 12.45 2.40 -11.53
N GLN A 199 13.14 1.53 -12.27
CA GLN A 199 14.56 1.71 -12.60
C GLN A 199 14.80 2.97 -13.43
N ALA A 200 13.95 3.24 -14.42
CA ALA A 200 14.06 4.41 -15.27
C ALA A 200 13.69 5.72 -14.56
N ASN A 201 12.78 5.66 -13.57
CA ASN A 201 12.19 6.84 -12.92
C ASN A 201 12.28 6.74 -11.39
N ARG A 202 13.50 6.52 -10.85
CA ARG A 202 13.70 6.24 -9.41
C ARG A 202 13.13 7.32 -8.49
N LYS A 203 13.35 8.61 -8.78
CA LYS A 203 12.87 9.73 -7.96
C LYS A 203 11.35 9.78 -7.89
N LEU A 204 10.70 9.73 -9.05
CA LEU A 204 9.24 9.63 -9.17
C LEU A 204 8.71 8.43 -8.39
N ALA A 205 9.36 7.26 -8.49
CA ALA A 205 8.93 6.05 -7.78
C ALA A 205 9.02 6.21 -6.25
N LEU A 206 10.09 6.81 -5.74
CA LEU A 206 10.23 7.13 -4.31
C LEU A 206 9.14 8.10 -3.84
N MET A 207 8.88 9.16 -4.61
CA MET A 207 7.84 10.14 -4.27
C MET A 207 6.45 9.50 -4.29
N LEU A 208 6.15 8.65 -5.28
CA LEU A 208 4.89 7.89 -5.35
C LEU A 208 4.70 6.98 -4.14
N LEU A 209 5.75 6.27 -3.70
CA LEU A 209 5.69 5.49 -2.47
C LEU A 209 5.42 6.37 -1.26
N TYR A 210 6.14 7.48 -1.12
CA TYR A 210 6.00 8.38 0.02
C TYR A 210 4.56 8.89 0.17
N ILE A 211 3.99 9.46 -0.89
CA ILE A 211 2.63 10.00 -0.81
C ILE A 211 1.55 8.91 -0.64
N SER A 212 1.72 7.74 -1.26
CA SER A 212 0.74 6.65 -1.19
C SER A 212 0.78 5.89 0.14
N THR A 213 1.95 5.77 0.74
CA THR A 213 2.15 5.05 2.00
C THR A 213 1.95 5.90 3.24
N ILE A 214 2.22 7.20 3.20
CA ILE A 214 1.98 8.09 4.35
C ILE A 214 0.54 8.62 4.34
N GLY A 215 -0.10 8.66 3.17
CA GLY A 215 -1.52 9.01 3.06
C GLY A 215 -1.83 10.49 3.28
N HIS A 216 -0.83 11.37 3.24
CA HIS A 216 -1.06 12.81 3.29
C HIS A 216 -1.79 13.28 2.02
N PRO A 217 -2.83 14.10 2.15
CA PRO A 217 -3.52 14.64 0.99
C PRO A 217 -2.60 15.54 0.15
N VAL A 218 -2.66 15.39 -1.17
CA VAL A 218 -1.88 16.16 -2.15
C VAL A 218 -2.78 16.95 -3.09
N GLU A 219 -2.29 18.08 -3.57
CA GLU A 219 -2.94 18.86 -4.62
C GLU A 219 -2.55 18.35 -6.02
N ARG A 220 -3.43 18.53 -7.01
CA ARG A 220 -3.18 18.14 -8.41
C ARG A 220 -1.91 18.74 -9.03
N LYS A 221 -1.53 19.94 -8.59
CA LYS A 221 -0.32 20.65 -9.05
C LYS A 221 0.95 20.21 -8.33
N THR A 222 0.87 19.32 -7.34
CA THR A 222 2.06 18.83 -6.63
C THR A 222 3.03 18.20 -7.63
N LEU A 223 4.27 18.69 -7.63
CA LEU A 223 5.36 18.18 -8.45
C LEU A 223 5.90 16.89 -7.84
N MET A 224 6.09 15.89 -8.69
CA MET A 224 6.51 14.54 -8.32
C MET A 224 7.98 14.29 -8.58
N ASP A 225 8.58 15.08 -9.47
CA ASP A 225 10.01 15.19 -9.66
C ASP A 225 10.38 16.69 -9.73
N PRO A 226 11.20 17.21 -8.80
CA PRO A 226 11.64 18.60 -8.85
C PRO A 226 12.38 18.97 -10.14
N ASP A 227 12.99 17.97 -10.81
CA ASP A 227 13.74 18.16 -12.05
C ASP A 227 12.85 18.09 -13.30
N ASP A 228 11.59 17.65 -13.17
CA ASP A 228 10.61 17.58 -14.26
C ASP A 228 9.31 18.32 -13.91
N GLN A 229 9.20 19.54 -14.43
CA GLN A 229 8.04 20.41 -14.23
C GLN A 229 6.73 19.85 -14.84
N HIS A 230 6.81 18.83 -15.70
CA HIS A 230 5.64 18.19 -16.30
C HIS A 230 5.14 16.98 -15.49
N SER A 231 5.94 16.46 -14.57
CA SER A 231 5.56 15.34 -13.69
C SER A 231 4.79 15.87 -12.47
N THR A 232 3.50 16.12 -12.66
CA THR A 232 2.55 16.54 -11.62
C THR A 232 1.60 15.41 -11.26
N ILE A 233 0.95 15.48 -10.11
CA ILE A 233 -0.16 14.56 -9.76
C ILE A 233 -1.24 14.54 -10.85
N ALA A 234 -1.59 15.69 -11.42
CA ALA A 234 -2.58 15.79 -12.48
C ALA A 234 -2.17 15.05 -13.76
N SER A 235 -0.92 15.22 -14.21
CA SER A 235 -0.43 14.54 -15.42
C SER A 235 -0.32 13.04 -15.21
N LEU A 236 0.16 12.59 -14.05
CA LEU A 236 0.21 11.17 -13.71
C LEU A 236 -1.18 10.53 -13.62
N GLU A 237 -2.18 11.24 -13.10
CA GLU A 237 -3.57 10.75 -13.09
C GLU A 237 -4.16 10.71 -14.51
N GLN A 238 -3.94 11.77 -15.31
CA GLN A 238 -4.38 11.85 -16.70
C GLN A 238 -3.82 10.71 -17.54
N ASP A 239 -2.56 10.36 -17.33
CA ASP A 239 -1.86 9.28 -18.03
C ASP A 239 -2.12 7.90 -17.39
N THR A 240 -3.02 7.82 -16.41
CA THR A 240 -3.44 6.59 -15.70
C THR A 240 -2.32 5.89 -14.93
N HIS A 241 -1.27 6.64 -14.56
CA HIS A 241 -0.16 6.15 -13.74
C HIS A 241 -0.52 6.05 -12.25
N ILE A 242 -1.47 6.87 -11.79
CA ILE A 242 -1.97 6.88 -10.40
C ILE A 242 -3.49 6.99 -10.37
N ILE A 243 -4.06 6.65 -9.21
CA ILE A 243 -5.49 6.83 -8.95
C ILE A 243 -5.66 7.71 -7.73
N LEU A 244 -6.46 8.76 -7.89
CA LEU A 244 -6.75 9.73 -6.86
C LEU A 244 -8.09 9.41 -6.19
N ASP A 245 -8.12 9.60 -4.88
CA ASP A 245 -9.34 9.52 -4.05
C ASP A 245 -9.50 10.86 -3.33
N ALA A 246 -10.62 11.54 -3.59
CA ALA A 246 -10.87 12.88 -3.05
C ALA A 246 -11.00 12.81 -1.52
N CYS A 247 -10.24 13.66 -0.83
CA CYS A 247 -10.20 13.71 0.64
C CYS A 247 -11.21 14.69 1.22
N ASP A 248 -11.63 15.67 0.44
CA ASP A 248 -12.48 16.77 0.85
C ASP A 248 -13.70 16.92 -0.07
N HIS A 249 -14.73 17.58 0.45
CA HIS A 249 -15.91 17.91 -0.35
C HIS A 249 -15.61 18.99 -1.40
N SER A 250 -14.50 19.72 -1.27
CA SER A 250 -14.04 20.72 -2.24
C SER A 250 -13.39 20.11 -3.48
N GLY A 251 -12.97 18.85 -3.45
CA GLY A 251 -12.29 18.17 -4.55
C GLY A 251 -10.92 18.77 -4.86
N THR A 252 -10.25 19.33 -3.86
CA THR A 252 -8.96 20.02 -3.99
C THR A 252 -7.79 19.16 -3.51
N LEU A 253 -8.04 18.29 -2.54
CA LEU A 253 -7.04 17.43 -1.93
C LEU A 253 -7.36 15.96 -2.22
N PHE A 254 -6.32 15.20 -2.54
CA PHE A 254 -6.44 13.82 -2.97
C PHE A 254 -5.46 12.91 -2.23
N THR A 255 -5.87 11.68 -1.93
CA THR A 255 -4.93 10.61 -1.56
C THR A 255 -4.60 9.80 -2.80
N VAL A 256 -3.34 9.38 -2.91
CA VAL A 256 -2.90 8.48 -3.97
C VAL A 256 -3.09 7.04 -3.51
N LYS A 257 -3.91 6.27 -4.22
CA LYS A 257 -4.12 4.85 -3.92
C LYS A 257 -3.11 4.01 -4.68
N MET A 258 -2.49 3.06 -3.99
CA MET A 258 -1.61 2.07 -4.59
C MET A 258 -1.91 0.69 -3.98
N PRO A 259 -2.07 -0.36 -4.81
CA PRO A 259 -2.13 -1.74 -4.33
C PRO A 259 -0.86 -2.14 -3.58
N LEU A 260 -0.96 -2.96 -2.54
CA LEU A 260 0.21 -3.46 -1.83
C LEU A 260 1.16 -4.21 -2.76
N PHE A 261 0.62 -4.97 -3.72
CA PHE A 261 1.43 -5.65 -4.73
C PHE A 261 2.40 -4.70 -5.45
N PHE A 262 1.99 -3.45 -5.71
CA PHE A 262 2.84 -2.47 -6.37
C PHE A 262 3.90 -1.94 -5.40
N VAL A 263 3.54 -1.70 -4.13
CA VAL A 263 4.53 -1.32 -3.11
C VAL A 263 5.63 -2.38 -2.97
N CYS A 264 5.27 -3.67 -2.95
CA CYS A 264 6.24 -4.76 -2.94
C CYS A 264 7.11 -4.76 -4.21
N LEU A 265 6.51 -4.61 -5.40
CA LEU A 265 7.27 -4.53 -6.66
C LEU A 265 8.20 -3.32 -6.74
N TYR A 266 7.82 -2.17 -6.18
CA TYR A 266 8.69 -1.01 -6.08
C TYR A 266 9.84 -1.30 -5.13
N ASN A 267 9.56 -1.89 -3.96
CA ASN A 267 10.61 -2.24 -3.01
C ASN A 267 11.60 -3.28 -3.56
N ASP A 268 11.17 -4.24 -4.38
CA ASP A 268 12.07 -5.20 -5.04
C ASP A 268 13.18 -4.50 -5.85
N VAL A 269 12.91 -3.32 -6.39
CA VAL A 269 13.87 -2.50 -7.16
C VAL A 269 14.57 -1.45 -6.30
N LEU A 270 13.82 -0.74 -5.45
CA LEU A 270 14.35 0.36 -4.65
C LEU A 270 15.18 -0.13 -3.46
N GLN A 271 14.90 -1.35 -3.01
CA GLN A 271 15.54 -2.05 -1.89
C GLN A 271 15.48 -1.25 -0.59
N LEU A 272 14.33 -0.64 -0.28
CA LEU A 272 14.18 0.16 0.94
C LEU A 272 14.29 -0.68 2.21
N VAL A 273 13.91 -1.96 2.14
CA VAL A 273 14.15 -2.96 3.19
C VAL A 273 15.01 -4.11 2.66
N ASP A 274 15.75 -4.79 3.54
CA ASP A 274 16.71 -5.86 3.22
C ASP A 274 16.09 -7.27 3.09
N LEU A 275 14.76 -7.37 3.20
CA LEU A 275 13.95 -8.56 2.98
C LEU A 275 12.93 -8.32 1.86
N GLU A 276 12.38 -9.39 1.30
CA GLU A 276 11.13 -9.28 0.53
C GLU A 276 10.04 -8.66 1.41
N LEU A 277 9.56 -7.47 1.04
CA LEU A 277 8.66 -6.67 1.89
C LEU A 277 7.37 -7.42 2.23
N GLN A 278 6.86 -8.26 1.32
CA GLN A 278 5.68 -9.08 1.58
C GLN A 278 5.87 -10.07 2.74
N ASP A 279 7.09 -10.52 3.01
CA ASP A 279 7.39 -11.43 4.11
C ASP A 279 7.32 -10.72 5.46
N ALA A 280 7.66 -9.44 5.49
CA ALA A 280 7.58 -8.60 6.68
C ALA A 280 6.14 -8.18 7.02
N LEU A 281 5.23 -8.16 6.04
CA LEU A 281 3.89 -7.59 6.18
C LEU A 281 2.77 -8.61 6.34
N ARG A 282 3.02 -9.88 6.00
CA ARG A 282 1.94 -10.89 5.91
C ARG A 282 1.89 -11.77 7.15
N GLU A 283 0.66 -11.94 7.65
CA GLU A 283 0.35 -12.95 8.67
C GLU A 283 0.63 -14.33 8.08
N ARG A 284 1.63 -15.06 8.62
CA ARG A 284 1.94 -16.41 8.12
C ARG A 284 1.04 -17.47 8.74
N HIS A 285 0.71 -17.37 10.04
CA HIS A 285 -0.15 -18.34 10.74
C HIS A 285 -1.02 -17.70 11.86
N GLY A 286 -1.48 -16.47 11.64
CA GLY A 286 -2.01 -15.58 12.68
C GLY A 286 -0.87 -14.80 13.30
N MET A 287 -0.96 -13.47 13.37
CA MET A 287 0.16 -12.65 13.83
C MET A 287 0.46 -12.98 15.31
N HIS A 288 1.55 -13.69 15.56
CA HIS A 288 2.07 -13.88 16.91
C HIS A 288 2.74 -12.59 17.39
N TRP A 289 2.97 -12.46 18.70
CA TRP A 289 3.70 -11.32 19.29
C TRP A 289 4.96 -10.93 18.49
N ARG A 290 5.74 -11.92 18.09
CA ARG A 290 6.97 -11.70 17.33
C ARG A 290 6.75 -11.26 15.88
N ASP A 291 5.68 -11.70 15.24
CA ASP A 291 5.35 -11.27 13.88
C ASP A 291 4.95 -9.78 13.86
N TRP A 292 4.30 -9.32 14.94
CA TRP A 292 4.00 -7.89 15.15
C TRP A 292 5.28 -7.06 15.33
N GLU A 293 6.21 -7.52 16.17
CA GLU A 293 7.51 -6.85 16.36
C GLU A 293 8.28 -6.74 15.02
N MET A 294 8.27 -7.81 14.23
CA MET A 294 8.89 -7.80 12.90
C MET A 294 8.20 -6.80 11.96
N PHE A 295 6.87 -6.76 11.94
CA PHE A 295 6.11 -5.80 11.14
C PHE A 295 6.47 -4.35 11.50
N VAL A 296 6.48 -4.02 12.80
CA VAL A 296 6.85 -2.67 13.28
C VAL A 296 8.30 -2.34 12.91
N ALA A 297 9.23 -3.27 13.08
CA ALA A 297 10.63 -3.06 12.75
C ALA A 297 10.85 -2.79 11.26
N TYR A 298 10.24 -3.59 10.37
CA TYR A 298 10.36 -3.37 8.93
C TYR A 298 9.62 -2.11 8.46
N PHE A 299 8.50 -1.75 9.09
CA PHE A 299 7.83 -0.48 8.80
C PHE A 299 8.71 0.73 9.17
N GLU A 300 9.37 0.69 10.32
CA GLU A 300 10.35 1.70 10.76
C GLU A 300 11.51 1.84 9.76
N VAL A 301 12.07 0.71 9.31
CA VAL A 301 13.12 0.69 8.27
C VAL A 301 12.61 1.25 6.95
N PHE A 302 11.45 0.79 6.48
CA PHE A 302 10.84 1.23 5.23
C PHE A 302 10.66 2.74 5.20
N ARG A 303 10.00 3.32 6.23
CA ARG A 303 9.72 4.76 6.30
C ARG A 303 11.01 5.58 6.40
N SER A 304 11.96 5.16 7.24
CA SER A 304 13.23 5.87 7.42
C SER A 304 14.08 5.88 6.16
N ASN A 305 14.21 4.72 5.51
CA ASN A 305 15.00 4.58 4.29
C ASN A 305 14.34 5.29 3.11
N LEU A 306 13.00 5.34 3.07
CA LEU A 306 12.27 6.12 2.07
C LEU A 306 12.55 7.62 2.18
N LEU A 307 12.49 8.18 3.39
CA LEU A 307 12.85 9.58 3.64
C LEU A 307 14.31 9.86 3.28
N LEU A 308 15.23 8.96 3.68
CA LEU A 308 16.64 9.10 3.37
C LEU A 308 16.91 9.10 1.85
N ASP A 309 16.29 8.16 1.11
CA ASP A 309 16.45 8.04 -0.34
C ASP A 309 15.76 9.20 -1.10
N LEU A 310 14.78 9.87 -0.49
CA LEU A 310 14.22 11.14 -0.96
C LEU A 310 15.14 12.35 -0.70
N GLY A 311 16.24 12.18 0.03
CA GLY A 311 17.27 13.19 0.28
C GLY A 311 17.19 13.84 1.66
N HIS A 312 16.23 13.46 2.51
CA HIS A 312 16.14 13.96 3.88
C HIS A 312 17.32 13.44 4.71
N GLN A 313 17.99 14.35 5.44
CA GLN A 313 19.09 13.99 6.36
C GLN A 313 18.64 13.92 7.81
N THR A 314 17.56 14.64 8.13
CA THR A 314 16.91 14.66 9.43
C THR A 314 15.41 14.53 9.25
N ALA A 315 14.73 14.14 10.31
CA ALA A 315 13.27 14.17 10.41
C ALA A 315 12.86 14.44 11.85
N ASN A 316 11.71 15.09 12.03
CA ASN A 316 11.07 15.18 13.35
C ASN A 316 10.39 13.87 13.72
N LEU A 317 10.21 13.62 15.02
CA LEU A 317 9.43 12.47 15.47
C LEU A 317 7.98 12.54 14.99
N SER A 318 7.41 13.73 14.80
CA SER A 318 6.09 13.90 14.17
C SER A 318 6.03 13.44 12.71
N GLU A 319 7.15 13.44 11.97
CA GLU A 319 7.21 12.96 10.59
C GLU A 319 7.40 11.44 10.54
N LEU A 320 8.27 10.90 11.41
CA LEU A 320 8.52 9.46 11.51
C LEU A 320 7.32 8.71 12.12
N TYR A 321 6.71 9.32 13.14
CA TYR A 321 5.56 8.82 13.89
C TYR A 321 4.31 9.65 13.65
N SER A 322 4.06 9.99 12.37
CA SER A 322 2.85 10.70 11.92
C SER A 322 1.58 10.14 12.57
N GLY A 323 0.72 11.01 13.08
CA GLY A 323 -0.54 10.62 13.72
C GLY A 323 -0.42 10.06 15.15
N ALA A 324 0.79 9.77 15.65
CA ALA A 324 0.98 9.33 17.03
C ALA A 324 0.64 10.45 18.02
N PHE A 325 0.01 10.10 19.14
CA PHE A 325 -0.19 11.01 20.27
C PHE A 325 1.13 11.19 21.02
N GLY A 326 1.43 12.42 21.43
CA GLY A 326 2.63 12.74 22.19
C GLY A 326 2.65 14.22 22.56
N THR A 327 3.46 14.59 23.55
CA THR A 327 3.63 16.01 23.89
C THR A 327 4.34 16.73 22.75
N GLN A 328 4.05 18.03 22.56
CA GLN A 328 4.74 18.86 21.55
C GLN A 328 6.27 18.78 21.68
N ALA A 329 6.77 18.80 22.92
CA ALA A 329 8.19 18.69 23.23
C ALA A 329 8.82 17.33 22.87
N THR A 330 8.01 16.27 22.72
CA THR A 330 8.46 14.95 22.27
C THR A 330 8.41 14.87 20.74
N ILE A 331 7.29 15.24 20.13
CA ILE A 331 7.10 15.08 18.67
C ILE A 331 7.97 16.05 17.84
N ASP A 332 8.39 17.19 18.40
CA ASP A 332 9.30 18.15 17.77
C ASP A 332 10.78 17.76 17.87
N LEU A 333 11.10 16.60 18.46
CA LEU A 333 12.49 16.15 18.51
C LEU A 333 12.97 15.78 17.10
N GLU A 334 14.02 16.47 16.66
CA GLU A 334 14.68 16.20 15.39
C GLU A 334 15.74 15.10 15.57
N VAL A 335 15.69 14.09 14.70
CA VAL A 335 16.65 12.99 14.66
C VAL A 335 17.37 12.94 13.32
N LYS A 336 18.63 12.49 13.33
CA LYS A 336 19.36 12.17 12.10
C LYS A 336 18.85 10.86 11.50
N LEU A 337 18.60 10.88 10.19
CA LEU A 337 18.29 9.70 9.42
C LEU A 337 19.58 8.96 9.05
N ARG A 338 19.52 7.63 9.12
CA ARG A 338 20.58 6.72 8.70
C ARG A 338 19.95 5.59 7.92
N ARG A 339 20.73 4.94 7.06
CA ARG A 339 20.27 3.73 6.36
C ARG A 339 20.13 2.63 7.39
N LEU A 340 18.93 2.08 7.52
CA LEU A 340 18.60 1.07 8.52
C LEU A 340 18.47 -0.32 7.90
N SER A 341 18.76 -1.33 8.71
CA SER A 341 18.37 -2.74 8.50
C SER A 341 17.71 -3.31 9.75
N VAL A 342 16.95 -4.40 9.61
CA VAL A 342 16.38 -5.12 10.76
C VAL A 342 17.35 -6.19 11.26
N ARG A 343 17.52 -6.30 12.58
CA ARG A 343 18.27 -7.39 13.22
C ARG A 343 17.46 -8.01 14.34
N GLU A 344 17.47 -9.33 14.42
CA GLU A 344 16.81 -10.05 15.49
C GLU A 344 17.85 -10.46 16.54
N ALA A 345 17.72 -9.97 17.77
CA ALA A 345 18.63 -10.35 18.83
C ALA A 345 18.28 -11.75 19.39
N LYS A 346 19.32 -12.49 19.82
CA LYS A 346 19.14 -13.69 20.65
C LYS A 346 18.90 -13.30 22.10
N GLU A 347 19.67 -12.32 22.57
CA GLU A 347 19.66 -11.81 23.93
C GLU A 347 18.60 -10.71 24.09
N GLN A 348 18.27 -10.45 25.35
CA GLN A 348 17.37 -9.37 25.73
C GLN A 348 18.17 -8.09 26.01
N PHE A 349 17.83 -6.99 25.33
CA PHE A 349 18.31 -5.65 25.68
C PHE A 349 17.66 -5.17 26.99
N PRO A 350 18.39 -4.46 27.87
CA PRO A 350 19.81 -4.09 27.79
C PRO A 350 20.78 -5.25 28.05
N CYS A 351 21.71 -5.49 27.12
CA CYS A 351 22.77 -6.50 27.23
C CYS A 351 24.08 -5.94 26.66
N GLN A 352 25.21 -6.26 27.29
CA GLN A 352 26.54 -5.81 26.85
C GLN A 352 26.89 -6.26 25.44
N THR A 353 26.44 -7.45 25.05
CA THR A 353 26.63 -8.00 23.72
C THR A 353 25.30 -8.54 23.22
N LEU A 354 24.79 -7.95 22.14
CA LEU A 354 23.70 -8.52 21.36
C LEU A 354 24.29 -9.31 20.20
N THR A 355 23.75 -10.48 19.92
CA THR A 355 24.10 -11.31 18.77
C THR A 355 22.89 -11.54 17.88
N ASP A 356 23.13 -11.45 16.59
CA ASP A 356 22.10 -11.65 15.57
C ASP A 356 21.68 -13.12 15.52
N ARG A 357 20.36 -13.35 15.52
CA ARG A 357 19.77 -14.69 15.59
C ARG A 357 20.09 -15.52 14.36
N GLY A 358 20.10 -14.91 13.18
CA GLY A 358 20.35 -15.59 11.91
C GLY A 358 21.83 -15.90 11.66
N THR A 359 22.73 -14.99 12.05
CA THR A 359 24.16 -15.04 11.69
C THR A 359 25.10 -15.33 12.86
N ALA A 360 24.60 -15.23 14.10
CA ALA A 360 25.38 -15.29 15.33
C ALA A 360 26.49 -14.23 15.46
N GLN A 361 26.49 -13.21 14.60
CA GLN A 361 27.45 -12.11 14.65
C GLN A 361 27.03 -11.04 15.68
N PRO A 362 27.97 -10.31 16.29
CA PRO A 362 27.64 -9.19 17.18
C PRO A 362 26.85 -8.09 16.46
N ILE A 363 25.82 -7.56 17.12
CA ILE A 363 25.03 -6.40 16.68
C ILE A 363 25.60 -5.14 17.33
N HIS A 364 26.08 -4.20 16.53
CA HIS A 364 26.58 -2.89 16.97
C HIS A 364 25.46 -1.86 17.03
N TRP A 365 24.50 -2.08 17.92
CA TRP A 365 23.26 -1.30 18.03
C TRP A 365 23.48 0.19 18.29
N GLU A 366 24.58 0.56 18.95
CA GLU A 366 24.93 1.95 19.29
C GLU A 366 25.19 2.83 18.05
N ARG A 367 25.45 2.20 16.89
CA ARG A 367 25.69 2.92 15.63
C ARG A 367 24.43 3.54 15.04
N GLY A 368 23.24 3.13 15.49
CA GLY A 368 21.96 3.64 15.01
C GLY A 368 21.69 3.32 13.53
N ASP A 369 22.29 2.25 13.01
CA ASP A 369 22.11 1.71 11.65
C ASP A 369 21.21 0.46 11.64
N ASN A 370 20.68 0.05 12.79
CA ASN A 370 19.83 -1.13 12.94
C ASN A 370 18.57 -0.83 13.76
N VAL A 371 17.43 -1.36 13.31
CA VAL A 371 16.23 -1.55 14.14
C VAL A 371 16.31 -2.97 14.69
N ILE A 372 16.16 -3.11 16.00
CA ILE A 372 16.43 -4.38 16.68
C ILE A 372 15.15 -4.93 17.26
N VAL A 373 14.81 -6.15 16.83
CA VAL A 373 13.75 -6.95 17.43
C VAL A 373 14.38 -7.74 18.57
N ASN A 374 13.88 -7.52 19.77
CA ASN A 374 14.52 -7.97 20.99
C ASN A 374 14.40 -9.50 21.15
N GLY A 375 15.29 -10.11 21.94
CA GLY A 375 15.05 -11.44 22.50
C GLY A 375 13.84 -11.43 23.46
N LYS A 376 13.53 -12.57 24.11
CA LYS A 376 12.42 -12.67 25.09
C LYS A 376 12.30 -11.38 25.94
N SER A 377 11.18 -10.65 25.84
CA SER A 377 11.10 -9.20 26.06
C SER A 377 10.43 -8.75 27.37
N ASP A 378 10.63 -9.48 28.47
CA ASP A 378 10.02 -9.12 29.76
C ASP A 378 10.58 -7.83 30.44
N ALA A 379 11.67 -7.25 29.93
CA ALA A 379 12.43 -6.18 30.60
C ALA A 379 12.46 -4.83 29.87
N CYS A 380 12.23 -4.79 28.56
CA CYS A 380 12.36 -3.60 27.70
C CYS A 380 11.51 -3.79 26.44
N GLY A 381 11.38 -2.74 25.62
CA GLY A 381 10.74 -2.75 24.30
C GLY A 381 10.94 -4.04 23.51
N GLY A 382 9.86 -4.49 22.86
CA GLY A 382 9.91 -5.60 21.92
C GLY A 382 10.73 -5.27 20.67
N VAL A 383 10.75 -3.99 20.29
CA VAL A 383 11.59 -3.44 19.22
C VAL A 383 12.23 -2.15 19.70
N PHE A 384 13.51 -1.92 19.38
CA PHE A 384 14.15 -0.64 19.68
C PHE A 384 15.10 -0.14 18.58
N ILE A 385 15.37 1.15 18.58
CA ILE A 385 16.35 1.81 17.70
C ILE A 385 17.08 2.93 18.43
N VAL A 386 18.37 3.10 18.13
CA VAL A 386 19.15 4.28 18.53
C VAL A 386 19.08 5.35 17.45
N ARG A 387 18.76 6.58 17.86
CA ARG A 387 18.75 7.79 17.02
C ARG A 387 19.69 8.84 17.57
N GLU A 388 20.40 9.54 16.68
CA GLU A 388 21.25 10.67 17.05
C GLU A 388 20.45 11.97 16.94
N THR A 389 20.52 12.83 17.96
CA THR A 389 19.89 14.17 17.97
C THR A 389 20.92 15.25 18.27
N VAL A 390 20.55 16.52 18.09
CA VAL A 390 21.39 17.67 18.50
C VAL A 390 21.64 17.72 20.02
N GLN A 391 20.79 17.09 20.83
CA GLN A 391 20.87 17.06 22.30
C GLN A 391 21.57 15.80 22.84
N GLY A 392 21.98 14.88 21.97
CA GLY A 392 22.56 13.59 22.34
C GLY A 392 21.82 12.40 21.70
N ASN A 393 22.29 11.19 21.99
CA ASN A 393 21.66 9.98 21.46
C ASN A 393 20.39 9.64 22.24
N MET A 394 19.48 8.98 21.55
CA MET A 394 18.16 8.60 22.03
C MET A 394 17.90 7.14 21.69
N ILE A 395 17.26 6.43 22.60
CA ILE A 395 16.72 5.08 22.35
C ILE A 395 15.21 5.22 22.24
N ILE A 396 14.65 4.70 21.15
CA ILE A 396 13.20 4.62 20.97
C ILE A 396 12.79 3.17 21.18
N ASP A 397 12.02 2.92 22.23
CA ASP A 397 11.55 1.59 22.65
C ASP A 397 10.08 1.41 22.29
N SER A 398 9.78 0.47 21.40
CA SER A 398 8.43 0.16 20.94
C SER A 398 7.82 -1.01 21.70
N ASN A 399 6.59 -0.84 22.19
CA ASN A 399 5.86 -1.82 23.00
C ASN A 399 4.43 -1.99 22.47
N LEU A 400 3.88 -3.20 22.49
CA LEU A 400 2.44 -3.43 22.31
C LEU A 400 1.81 -3.64 23.68
N VAL A 401 0.76 -2.88 24.03
CA VAL A 401 0.09 -3.06 25.34
C VAL A 401 -1.42 -2.96 25.21
N GLU A 402 -2.13 -3.67 26.08
CA GLU A 402 -3.52 -3.34 26.37
C GLU A 402 -3.56 -1.96 27.03
N PHE A 403 -4.39 -1.06 26.52
CA PHE A 403 -4.32 0.33 26.95
C PHE A 403 -4.94 0.54 28.33
N THR A 404 -4.13 1.08 29.25
CA THR A 404 -4.57 1.95 30.33
C THR A 404 -3.54 3.08 30.48
N PRO A 405 -3.91 4.28 30.95
CA PRO A 405 -2.94 5.34 31.23
C PRO A 405 -1.84 4.87 32.20
N ASP A 406 -2.20 4.04 33.18
CA ASP A 406 -1.26 3.41 34.11
C ASP A 406 -0.25 2.50 33.38
N ASN A 407 -0.67 1.75 32.37
CA ASN A 407 0.20 0.88 31.58
C ASN A 407 1.27 1.67 30.81
N LEU A 408 0.92 2.86 30.27
CA LEU A 408 1.88 3.72 29.56
C LEU A 408 3.02 4.15 30.51
N LEU A 409 2.66 4.65 31.70
CA LEU A 409 3.63 5.06 32.71
C LEU A 409 4.44 3.88 33.27
N VAL A 410 3.81 2.70 33.38
CA VAL A 410 4.49 1.47 33.81
C VAL A 410 5.53 1.05 32.76
N GLU A 411 5.17 0.98 31.48
CA GLU A 411 6.12 0.60 30.43
C GLU A 411 7.23 1.65 30.25
N HIS A 412 6.90 2.95 30.31
CA HIS A 412 7.93 3.98 30.23
C HIS A 412 8.93 3.87 31.38
N ARG A 413 8.45 3.71 32.62
CA ARG A 413 9.32 3.48 33.80
C ARG A 413 10.11 2.20 33.69
N LYS A 414 9.50 1.11 33.21
CA LYS A 414 10.17 -0.18 32.99
C LYS A 414 11.34 -0.03 32.02
N ASN A 415 11.16 0.71 30.91
CA ASN A 415 12.24 0.99 29.96
C ASN A 415 13.37 1.81 30.61
N LEU A 416 13.04 2.86 31.37
CA LEU A 416 14.04 3.65 32.12
C LEU A 416 14.80 2.82 33.17
N ASP A 417 14.07 2.01 33.94
CA ASP A 417 14.62 1.17 35.00
C ASP A 417 15.45 0.01 34.45
N SER A 418 15.13 -0.46 33.24
CA SER A 418 15.88 -1.54 32.56
C SER A 418 17.34 -1.15 32.37
N SER A 419 17.60 0.07 31.88
CA SER A 419 18.94 0.68 31.75
C SER A 419 19.61 0.94 33.11
N GLY A 420 18.83 0.96 34.19
CA GLY A 420 19.25 1.18 35.57
C GLY A 420 19.48 -0.09 36.40
N ARG A 421 19.26 -1.30 35.86
CA ARG A 421 19.30 -2.55 36.65
C ARG A 421 20.66 -2.78 37.32
N VAL A 422 20.63 -3.12 38.61
CA VAL A 422 21.83 -3.35 39.45
C VAL A 422 22.65 -4.55 38.96
N ASN A 423 22.01 -5.52 38.33
CA ASN A 423 22.66 -6.74 37.82
C ASN A 423 23.35 -6.54 36.46
N LEU A 424 23.20 -5.36 35.82
CA LEU A 424 23.98 -5.03 34.63
C LEU A 424 25.43 -4.77 35.02
N ASN A 425 26.35 -5.09 34.09
CA ASN A 425 27.74 -4.70 34.23
C ASN A 425 27.83 -3.18 34.50
N PRO A 426 28.51 -2.73 35.57
CA PRO A 426 28.55 -1.31 35.93
C PRO A 426 29.06 -0.38 34.82
N VAL A 427 30.01 -0.85 34.00
CA VAL A 427 30.55 -0.07 32.87
C VAL A 427 29.48 0.10 31.80
N PHE A 428 28.78 -0.98 31.46
CA PHE A 428 27.69 -0.94 30.47
C PHE A 428 26.50 -0.10 30.96
N ARG A 429 26.16 -0.21 32.25
CA ARG A 429 25.14 0.63 32.86
C ARG A 429 25.50 2.12 32.76
N LEU A 430 26.77 2.48 32.97
CA LEU A 430 27.24 3.86 32.83
C LEU A 430 27.21 4.34 31.38
N SER A 431 27.43 3.46 30.39
CA SER A 431 27.33 3.83 28.97
C SER A 431 25.90 4.07 28.50
N LEU A 432 24.88 3.55 29.19
CA LEU A 432 23.47 3.80 28.86
C LEU A 432 22.93 5.12 29.44
N LYS A 433 23.50 5.63 30.54
CA LYS A 433 23.05 6.88 31.19
C LYS A 433 22.90 8.11 30.28
N PRO A 434 23.76 8.33 29.25
CA PRO A 434 23.63 9.47 28.37
C PRO A 434 22.45 9.40 27.40
N TYR A 435 21.83 8.23 27.23
CA TYR A 435 20.73 8.06 26.28
C TYR A 435 19.41 8.54 26.88
N ARG A 436 18.68 9.38 26.14
CA ARG A 436 17.28 9.68 26.42
C ARG A 436 16.42 8.51 25.93
N HIS A 437 15.48 8.04 26.72
CA HIS A 437 14.54 6.98 26.30
C HIS A 437 13.23 7.61 25.85
N ILE A 438 12.77 7.27 24.65
CA ILE A 438 11.41 7.53 24.17
C ILE A 438 10.68 6.21 24.15
N THR A 439 9.49 6.16 24.74
CA THR A 439 8.65 4.95 24.70
C THR A 439 7.52 5.14 23.69
N LEU A 440 7.56 4.37 22.61
CA LEU A 440 6.47 4.25 21.65
C LEU A 440 5.57 3.08 22.05
N VAL A 441 4.28 3.34 22.21
CA VAL A 441 3.29 2.33 22.57
C VAL A 441 2.32 2.14 21.43
N PHE A 442 2.14 0.90 21.03
CA PHE A 442 1.06 0.44 20.18
C PHE A 442 -0.06 -0.13 21.05
N THR A 443 -1.30 0.20 20.73
CA THR A 443 -2.44 -0.40 21.43
C THR A 443 -3.63 -0.68 20.52
N THR A 444 -4.34 -1.77 20.82
CA THR A 444 -5.54 -2.21 20.12
C THR A 444 -6.81 -1.50 20.61
N GLN A 445 -6.69 -0.69 21.65
CA GLN A 445 -7.81 0.07 22.20
C GLN A 445 -7.79 1.53 21.68
N PRO A 446 -8.94 2.22 21.65
CA PRO A 446 -8.96 3.66 21.44
C PRO A 446 -8.14 4.39 22.52
N PHE A 447 -7.55 5.52 22.13
CA PHE A 447 -6.80 6.39 23.03
C PHE A 447 -7.34 7.81 22.93
N ASP A 448 -7.76 8.36 24.07
CA ASP A 448 -8.36 9.70 24.18
C ASP A 448 -7.80 10.48 25.39
N VAL A 449 -6.59 10.13 25.88
CA VAL A 449 -6.01 10.80 27.06
C VAL A 449 -5.33 12.10 26.66
N GLU A 450 -5.70 13.19 27.32
CA GLU A 450 -5.14 14.54 27.08
C GLU A 450 -3.77 14.73 27.76
N ASP A 451 -3.58 14.15 28.95
CA ASP A 451 -2.35 14.28 29.72
C ASP A 451 -1.31 13.22 29.31
N MET A 452 -0.52 13.56 28.30
CA MET A 452 0.61 12.74 27.84
C MET A 452 1.87 12.98 28.68
N GLU A 453 2.52 11.90 29.10
CA GLU A 453 3.84 11.97 29.72
C GLU A 453 4.89 12.40 28.67
N ARG A 454 5.86 13.22 29.09
CA ARG A 454 6.97 13.57 28.22
C ARG A 454 7.72 12.29 27.81
N ASP A 455 8.33 12.29 26.63
CA ASP A 455 9.11 11.15 26.14
C ASP A 455 8.29 9.88 25.87
N THR A 456 6.98 10.01 25.74
CA THR A 456 6.09 8.94 25.30
C THR A 456 5.39 9.29 23.99
N LEU A 457 5.15 8.27 23.18
CA LEU A 457 4.38 8.30 21.94
C LEU A 457 3.35 7.16 21.97
N VAL A 458 2.13 7.41 21.50
CA VAL A 458 1.08 6.38 21.44
C VAL A 458 0.46 6.31 20.05
N VAL A 459 0.42 5.10 19.51
CA VAL A 459 -0.31 4.71 18.31
C VAL A 459 -1.38 3.71 18.72
N SER A 460 -2.63 4.08 18.54
CA SER A 460 -3.82 3.37 18.99
C SER A 460 -4.74 3.03 17.83
N MET A 461 -5.72 2.16 18.06
CA MET A 461 -6.61 1.68 17.00
C MET A 461 -7.28 2.82 16.20
N ASN A 462 -7.58 3.95 16.84
CA ASN A 462 -8.19 5.13 16.20
C ASN A 462 -7.23 5.91 15.27
N ASN A 463 -5.90 5.81 15.42
CA ASN A 463 -4.93 6.55 14.59
C ASN A 463 -4.02 5.64 13.73
N PHE A 464 -4.27 4.32 13.67
CA PHE A 464 -3.48 3.40 12.84
C PHE A 464 -3.41 3.82 11.38
N LYS A 465 -4.51 4.36 10.84
CA LYS A 465 -4.54 4.84 9.46
C LYS A 465 -3.62 6.05 9.26
N ASP A 466 -3.48 6.90 10.27
CA ASP A 466 -2.64 8.10 10.21
C ASP A 466 -1.15 7.74 10.38
N TYR A 467 -0.85 6.72 11.21
CA TYR A 467 0.51 6.24 11.42
C TYR A 467 1.00 5.27 10.35
N PHE A 468 0.31 4.16 10.14
CA PHE A 468 0.72 3.15 9.14
C PHE A 468 0.33 3.54 7.71
N GLY A 469 -0.56 4.54 7.55
CA GLY A 469 -1.08 4.94 6.27
C GLY A 469 -2.08 3.95 5.67
N PRO A 470 -2.72 4.31 4.54
CA PRO A 470 -3.85 3.57 4.00
C PRO A 470 -3.49 2.16 3.46
N ILE A 471 -2.21 1.92 3.16
CA ILE A 471 -1.74 0.64 2.60
C ILE A 471 -1.39 -0.37 3.69
N PHE A 472 -0.68 0.06 4.75
CA PHE A 472 -0.22 -0.85 5.80
C PHE A 472 -1.17 -0.94 7.00
N ALA A 473 -2.02 0.08 7.23
CA ALA A 473 -2.97 0.06 8.34
C ALA A 473 -3.91 -1.16 8.34
N PRO A 474 -4.44 -1.64 7.19
CA PRO A 474 -5.17 -2.90 7.17
C PRO A 474 -4.41 -4.08 7.77
N HIS A 475 -3.12 -4.25 7.45
CA HIS A 475 -2.32 -5.34 8.01
C HIS A 475 -2.18 -5.21 9.53
N ALA A 476 -1.96 -3.99 10.02
CA ALA A 476 -1.93 -3.72 11.46
C ALA A 476 -3.28 -4.01 12.13
N SER A 477 -4.40 -3.63 11.50
CA SER A 477 -5.74 -3.89 12.01
C SER A 477 -6.12 -5.38 11.99
N PHE A 478 -5.75 -6.12 10.95
CA PHE A 478 -6.00 -7.56 10.86
C PHE A 478 -5.23 -8.33 11.92
N ALA A 479 -3.97 -7.95 12.12
CA ALA A 479 -3.11 -8.52 13.15
C ALA A 479 -3.76 -8.41 14.53
N LEU A 480 -4.25 -7.21 14.84
CA LEU A 480 -4.70 -6.80 16.16
C LEU A 480 -6.21 -6.95 16.40
N ALA A 481 -6.96 -7.50 15.43
CA ALA A 481 -8.40 -7.67 15.54
C ALA A 481 -8.80 -8.53 16.76
N LEU A 482 -9.69 -7.96 17.57
CA LEU A 482 -10.20 -8.39 18.88
C LEU A 482 -10.11 -9.89 19.16
N GLY A 483 -9.21 -10.25 20.08
CA GLY A 483 -9.12 -11.58 20.66
C GLY A 483 -8.26 -12.56 19.88
N ASN A 484 -7.21 -12.10 19.18
CA ASN A 484 -6.18 -13.01 18.71
C ASN A 484 -5.56 -13.72 19.93
N PRO A 485 -5.84 -15.02 20.15
CA PRO A 485 -5.36 -15.73 21.34
C PRO A 485 -3.83 -15.85 21.32
N ASN A 486 -3.17 -15.60 20.19
CA ASN A 486 -1.71 -15.59 20.06
C ASN A 486 -1.04 -14.38 20.75
N PHE A 487 -1.79 -13.36 21.17
CA PHE A 487 -1.30 -12.28 22.04
C PHE A 487 -1.69 -12.47 23.51
N GLN A 488 -2.38 -13.55 23.86
CA GLN A 488 -2.51 -13.97 25.26
C GLN A 488 -1.18 -14.63 25.63
N SER A 489 -0.57 -14.14 26.71
CA SER A 489 0.70 -14.64 27.25
C SER A 489 0.77 -16.17 27.19
N GLU A 490 1.81 -16.73 26.58
CA GLU A 490 2.15 -18.13 26.81
C GLU A 490 2.17 -18.37 28.33
N PRO A 491 1.50 -19.42 28.86
CA PRO A 491 1.73 -19.80 30.25
C PRO A 491 3.22 -20.14 30.37
N GLY A 492 3.91 -19.36 31.21
CA GLY A 492 5.36 -19.38 31.38
C GLY A 492 5.94 -20.67 31.94
#